data_AF-A0A8S9W3U9-F1
#
_entry.id   AF-A0A8S9W3U9-F1
#
_cell.length_a   1.000
_cell.length_b   1.000
_cell.length_c   1.000
_cell.angle_alpha   90.00
_cell.angle_beta   90.00
_cell.angle_gamma   90.00
#
_symmetry.space_group_name_H-M   'P 1'
#
loop_
_entity.id
_entity.type
_entity.pdbx_description
1 polymer ?
#
loop_
_entity_poly.entity_id
_entity_poly.type
_entity_poly.pdbx_seq_one_letter_code
_entity_poly.pdbx_strand_id
1 'polypeptide(L)'
;MKILPACIPVPMKFRLGALGIYSYCQKTRTGLQQLMAGSRNFNMSTISRKDVMCLTEEAAKVSGIPYVMDAYREEAEAILNQ
;
A
#
# COMPACT_ATOMS: atom_id res chain seq x y z
N MET A 1 11.86 17.88 -3.53
CA MET A 1 13.01 17.93 -4.45
C MET A 1 14.32 17.89 -3.66
N LYS A 2 14.73 16.69 -3.22
CA LYS A 2 16.07 16.42 -2.68
C LYS A 2 16.58 15.16 -3.37
N ILE A 3 17.01 15.36 -4.61
CA ILE A 3 17.89 14.47 -5.35
C ILE A 3 19.23 14.49 -4.60
N LEU A 4 19.41 13.56 -3.66
CA LEU A 4 20.72 13.34 -3.06
C LEU A 4 21.67 12.78 -4.13
N PRO A 5 22.94 13.16 -4.09
CA PRO A 5 23.89 13.01 -5.19
C PRO A 5 24.22 11.53 -5.42
N ALA A 6 24.00 11.08 -6.65
CA ALA A 6 24.42 9.77 -7.16
C ALA A 6 25.93 9.69 -7.48
N CYS A 7 26.77 10.51 -6.82
CA CYS A 7 28.19 10.65 -7.16
C CYS A 7 29.11 10.40 -5.95
N ILE A 8 28.82 9.34 -5.18
CA ILE A 8 29.82 8.73 -4.30
C ILE A 8 30.29 7.48 -5.04
N PRO A 9 31.58 7.39 -5.44
CA PRO A 9 32.12 6.16 -5.98
C PRO A 9 32.20 5.13 -4.85
N VAL A 10 31.16 4.31 -4.72
CA VAL A 10 31.15 3.20 -3.77
C VAL A 10 32.16 2.17 -4.29
N PRO A 11 33.19 1.78 -3.51
CA PRO A 11 34.08 0.71 -3.93
C PRO A 11 33.25 -0.57 -4.17
N MET A 12 33.34 -1.11 -5.39
CA MET A 12 32.60 -2.28 -5.89
C MET A 12 32.94 -3.55 -5.08
N LYS A 13 32.34 -3.70 -3.90
CA LYS A 13 32.35 -4.95 -3.14
C LYS A 13 30.99 -5.23 -2.47
N PHE A 14 29.90 -4.86 -3.14
CA PHE A 14 28.56 -5.32 -2.77
C PHE A 14 28.18 -6.52 -3.64
N ARG A 15 27.71 -7.60 -3.03
CA ARG A 15 27.15 -8.74 -3.79
C ARG A 15 25.90 -8.24 -4.50
N LEU A 16 25.87 -8.31 -5.84
CA LEU A 16 24.77 -7.80 -6.67
C LEU A 16 23.39 -8.33 -6.25
N GLY A 17 23.32 -9.55 -5.70
CA GLY A 17 22.09 -10.11 -5.12
C GLY A 17 21.54 -9.33 -3.92
N ALA A 18 22.39 -8.77 -3.06
CA ALA A 18 21.97 -7.95 -1.92
C ALA A 18 21.37 -6.61 -2.38
N LEU A 19 21.90 -6.04 -3.47
CA LEU A 19 21.36 -4.82 -4.06
C LEU A 19 19.95 -5.05 -4.64
N GLY A 20 19.72 -6.20 -5.28
CA GLY A 20 18.39 -6.58 -5.79
C GLY A 20 17.34 -6.68 -4.69
N ILE A 21 17.66 -7.36 -3.58
CA ILE A 21 16.75 -7.48 -2.42
C ILE A 21 16.50 -6.10 -1.79
N TYR A 22 17.53 -5.28 -1.63
CA TYR A 22 17.39 -3.93 -1.08
C TYR A 22 16.47 -3.06 -1.93
N SER A 23 16.65 -3.04 -3.25
CA SER A 23 15.80 -2.30 -4.18
C SER A 23 14.36 -2.81 -4.18
N TYR A 24 14.14 -4.12 -4.03
CA TYR A 24 12.81 -4.68 -3.89
C TYR A 24 12.12 -4.21 -2.61
N CYS A 25 12.78 -4.36 -1.45
CA CYS A 25 12.27 -3.88 -0.17
C CYS A 25 11.99 -2.38 -0.18
N GLN A 26 12.83 -1.59 -0.86
CA GLN A 26 12.61 -0.16 -1.02
C GLN A 26 11.31 0.15 -1.78
N LYS A 27 11.03 -0.57 -2.87
CA LYS A 27 9.78 -0.43 -3.63
C LYS A 27 8.56 -0.85 -2.80
N THR A 28 8.66 -1.97 -2.08
CA THR A 28 7.59 -2.43 -1.17
C THR A 28 7.29 -1.39 -0.09
N ARG A 29 8.33 -0.78 0.50
CA ARG A 29 8.16 0.29 1.48
C ARG A 29 7.42 1.50 0.91
N THR A 30 7.79 1.96 -0.28
CA THR A 30 7.12 3.11 -0.91
C THR A 30 5.68 2.79 -1.32
N GLY A 31 5.40 1.58 -1.81
CA GLY A 31 4.04 1.15 -2.14
C GLY A 31 3.15 1.03 -0.89
N LEU A 32 3.68 0.48 0.20
CA LEU A 32 2.96 0.43 1.47
C LEU A 32 2.65 1.83 2.00
N GLN A 33 3.59 2.77 1.90
CA GLN A 33 3.35 4.16 2.30
C GLN A 33 2.24 4.83 1.47
N GLN A 34 2.12 4.50 0.18
CA GLN A 34 1.02 4.98 -0.65
C GLN A 34 -0.33 4.41 -0.20
N LEU A 35 -0.39 3.11 0.13
CA LEU A 35 -1.59 2.49 0.69
C LEU A 35 -1.98 3.12 2.04
N MET A 36 -1.00 3.33 2.92
CA MET A 36 -1.18 3.99 4.22
C MET A 36 -1.73 5.41 4.08
N ALA A 37 -1.20 6.19 3.11
CA ALA A 37 -1.71 7.52 2.82
C ALA A 37 -3.16 7.49 2.28
N GLY A 38 -3.51 6.49 1.46
CA GLY A 38 -4.86 6.34 0.92
C GLY A 38 -5.91 5.98 1.98
N SER A 39 -5.56 5.09 2.91
CA SER A 39 -6.42 4.68 4.05
C SER A 39 -6.43 5.70 5.20
N ARG A 40 -5.58 6.75 5.13
CA ARG A 40 -5.35 7.73 6.22
C ARG A 40 -4.83 7.08 7.51
N ASN A 41 -4.15 5.94 7.38
CA ASN A 41 -3.67 5.13 8.48
C ASN A 41 -2.14 5.03 8.45
N PHE A 42 -1.47 5.78 9.33
CA PHE A 42 0.00 5.92 9.34
C PHE A 42 0.71 4.95 10.29
N ASN A 43 -0.04 4.10 11.00
CA ASN A 43 0.53 3.08 11.87
C ASN A 43 0.34 1.68 11.25
N MET A 44 1.41 0.90 11.18
CA MET A 44 1.37 -0.44 10.57
C MET A 44 0.51 -1.41 11.38
N SER A 45 0.38 -1.22 12.70
CA SER A 45 -0.42 -2.12 13.55
C SER A 45 -1.93 -1.97 13.35
N THR A 46 -2.36 -0.87 12.73
CA THR A 46 -3.77 -0.52 12.56
C THR A 46 -4.27 -0.74 11.14
N ILE A 47 -3.40 -1.09 10.19
CA ILE A 47 -3.79 -1.42 8.81
C ILE A 47 -4.55 -2.75 8.80
N SER A 48 -5.74 -2.76 8.19
CA SER A 48 -6.60 -3.94 8.10
C SER A 48 -7.13 -4.14 6.68
N ARG A 49 -7.74 -5.30 6.41
CA ARG A 49 -8.39 -5.57 5.11
C ARG A 49 -9.57 -4.67 4.80
N LYS A 50 -10.08 -3.93 5.80
CA LYS A 50 -11.11 -2.91 5.62
C LYS A 50 -10.60 -1.64 4.93
N ASP A 51 -9.28 -1.43 4.91
CA ASP A 51 -8.63 -0.26 4.30
C ASP A 51 -8.49 -0.35 2.77
N VAL A 52 -8.87 -1.49 2.20
CA VAL A 52 -8.80 -1.77 0.76
C VAL A 52 -10.13 -2.33 0.29
N MET A 53 -10.47 -2.09 -0.98
CA MET A 53 -11.70 -2.56 -1.60
C MET A 53 -11.41 -3.19 -2.95
N CYS A 54 -12.25 -4.14 -3.37
CA CYS A 54 -12.12 -4.78 -4.68
C CYS A 54 -12.82 -3.97 -5.76
N LEU A 55 -12.13 -3.76 -6.89
CA LEU A 55 -12.69 -3.09 -8.07
C LEU A 55 -13.47 -4.04 -8.98
N THR A 56 -13.41 -5.34 -8.74
CA THR A 56 -14.16 -6.36 -9.50
C THR A 56 -14.82 -7.35 -8.55
N GLU A 57 -15.97 -7.89 -8.96
CA GLU A 57 -16.71 -8.89 -8.18
C GLU A 57 -15.94 -10.21 -8.04
N GLU A 58 -15.22 -10.61 -9.09
CA GLU A 58 -14.38 -11.82 -9.06
C GLU A 58 -13.24 -11.69 -8.05
N ALA A 59 -12.60 -10.51 -7.96
CA ALA A 59 -11.61 -10.25 -6.93
C ALA A 59 -12.24 -10.27 -5.53
N ALA A 60 -13.46 -9.75 -5.38
CA ALA A 60 -14.18 -9.81 -4.10
C ALA A 60 -14.48 -11.26 -3.68
N LYS A 61 -14.94 -12.11 -4.59
CA LYS A 61 -15.23 -13.54 -4.35
C LYS A 61 -13.99 -14.32 -3.91
N VAL A 62 -12.84 -14.07 -4.54
CA VAL A 62 -11.59 -14.78 -4.25
C VAL A 62 -10.90 -14.26 -2.98
N SER A 63 -10.89 -12.94 -2.79
CA SER A 63 -10.13 -12.30 -1.70
C SER A 63 -10.93 -12.17 -0.39
N GLY A 64 -12.26 -12.26 -0.46
CA GLY A 64 -13.15 -12.01 0.68
C GLY A 64 -13.17 -10.54 1.14
N ILE A 65 -12.67 -9.62 0.32
CA ILE A 65 -12.67 -8.16 0.56
C ILE A 65 -13.91 -7.57 -0.13
N PRO A 66 -14.62 -6.61 0.49
CA PRO A 66 -15.83 -6.03 -0.09
C PRO A 66 -15.59 -5.40 -1.46
N TYR A 67 -16.60 -5.51 -2.31
CA TYR A 67 -16.64 -4.84 -3.61
C TYR A 67 -16.84 -3.33 -3.41
N VAL A 68 -16.34 -2.52 -4.35
CA VAL A 68 -16.39 -1.04 -4.28
C VAL A 68 -17.78 -0.48 -4.02
N MET A 69 -18.84 -1.14 -4.51
CA MET A 69 -20.23 -0.68 -4.31
C MET A 69 -20.78 -1.01 -2.92
N ASP A 70 -20.22 -2.05 -2.27
CA ASP A 70 -20.62 -2.49 -0.93
C ASP A 70 -19.74 -1.87 0.16
N ALA A 71 -18.53 -1.44 -0.20
CA ALA A 71 -17.61 -0.78 0.71
C ALA A 71 -18.25 0.49 1.27
N TYR A 72 -18.32 0.59 2.60
CA TYR A 72 -18.89 1.74 3.34
C TYR A 72 -20.38 2.02 3.11
N ARG A 73 -21.13 1.09 2.48
CA ARG A 73 -22.57 1.27 2.21
C ARG A 73 -23.40 1.50 3.47
N GLU A 74 -23.16 0.72 4.52
CA GLU A 74 -23.89 0.84 5.80
C GLU A 74 -23.66 2.19 6.47
N GLU A 75 -22.42 2.67 6.46
CA GLU A 75 -22.05 3.97 7.02
C GLU A 75 -22.68 5.12 6.21
N ALA A 76 -22.71 5.00 4.88
CA ALA A 76 -23.36 5.97 4.00
C ALA A 76 -24.89 5.98 4.18
N GLU A 77 -25.52 4.81 4.29
CA GLU A 77 -26.96 4.69 4.54
C GLU A 77 -27.35 5.24 5.92
N ALA A 78 -26.50 5.07 6.94
CA ALA A 78 -26.73 5.66 8.25
C ALA A 78 -26.73 7.19 8.20
N ILE A 79 -25.84 7.80 7.41
CA ILE A 79 -25.78 9.26 7.23
C ILE A 79 -27.00 9.77 6.44
N LEU A 80 -27.46 9.03 5.43
CA LEU A 80 -28.60 9.44 4.60
C LEU A 80 -29.94 9.32 5.32
N ASN A 81 -30.07 8.37 6.25
CA ASN A 81 -31.27 8.16 7.06
C ASN A 81 -31.23 8.87 8.43
N GLN A 82 -30.20 9.68 8.67
CA GLN A 82 -30.10 10.56 9.85
C GLN A 82 -30.88 11.85 9.63
#